data_AF-A0A355T8E4-F1
#
_entry.id   AF-A0A355T8E4-F1
#
_cell.length_a   1.000
_cell.length_b   1.000
_cell.length_c   1.000
_cell.angle_alpha   90.00
_cell.angle_beta   90.00
_cell.angle_gamma   90.00
#
_symmetry.space_group_name_H-M   'P 1'
#
loop_
_entity.id
_entity.type
_entity.pdbx_description
1 polymer ?
#
loop_
_entity_poly.entity_id
_entity_poly.type
_entity_poly.pdbx_seq_one_letter_code
_entity_poly.pdbx_strand_id
1 'polypeptide(L)' 'PAQFEGLAFDNFLLQPLDGDDYQKNVRATVDYCLAHPRWQLSLQTHKYLGID' A
#
# COMPACT_ATOMS: atom_id res chain seq x y z
N PRO A 1 -9.22 -2.66 -0.27
CA PRO A 1 -9.18 -1.70 0.86
C PRO A 1 -10.37 -0.69 0.90
N ALA A 2 -11.19 -0.60 -0.17
CA ALA A 2 -12.40 0.24 -0.23
C ALA A 2 -13.36 0.14 0.97
N GLN A 3 -13.48 -1.02 1.62
CA GLN A 3 -14.30 -1.22 2.82
C GLN A 3 -13.96 -0.29 4.00
N PHE A 4 -12.76 0.29 4.00
CA PHE A 4 -12.31 1.21 5.05
C PHE A 4 -12.65 2.68 4.74
N GLU A 5 -13.09 3.01 3.52
CA GLU A 5 -13.32 4.41 3.08
C GLU A 5 -14.49 5.11 3.80
N GLY A 6 -15.37 4.34 4.46
CA GLY A 6 -16.46 4.87 5.29
C GLY A 6 -16.03 5.24 6.72
N LEU A 7 -14.79 4.92 7.11
CA LEU A 7 -14.25 5.27 8.42
C LEU A 7 -13.66 6.68 8.39
N ALA A 8 -13.75 7.40 9.51
CA ALA A 8 -13.29 8.78 9.64
C ALA A 8 -11.77 8.87 9.87
N PHE A 9 -10.98 8.35 8.93
CA PHE A 9 -9.53 8.50 8.93
C PHE A 9 -9.09 9.67 8.04
N ASP A 10 -8.09 10.42 8.51
CA ASP A 10 -7.49 11.52 7.73
C ASP A 10 -6.59 11.02 6.60
N ASN A 11 -5.99 9.82 6.78
CA ASN A 11 -5.01 9.26 5.86
C ASN A 11 -5.39 7.83 5.48
N PHE A 12 -5.38 7.54 4.18
CA PHE A 12 -5.61 6.20 3.63
C PHE A 12 -4.33 5.72 2.95
N LEU A 13 -3.64 4.77 3.59
CA LEU A 13 -2.35 4.25 3.13
C LEU A 13 -2.52 2.80 2.69
N LEU A 14 -2.04 2.47 1.49
CA LEU A 14 -2.00 1.11 0.99
C LEU A 14 -0.54 0.70 0.80
N GLN A 15 -0.19 -0.45 1.36
CA GLN A 15 1.15 -1.03 1.25
C GLN A 15 1.07 -2.39 0.56
N PRO A 16 2.07 -2.75 -0.25
CA PRO A 16 2.17 -4.08 -0.80
C PRO A 16 2.42 -5.07 0.33
N LEU A 17 1.71 -6.20 0.30
CA LEU A 17 1.99 -7.32 1.18
C LEU A 17 3.36 -7.92 0.82
N ASP A 18 4.20 -8.10 1.82
CA ASP A 18 5.48 -8.78 1.67
C ASP A 18 5.34 -10.31 1.59
N GLY A 19 6.29 -10.96 0.94
CA GLY A 19 6.32 -12.42 0.73
C GLY A 19 6.63 -12.79 -0.72
N ASP A 20 6.38 -14.06 -1.08
CA ASP A 20 6.78 -14.64 -2.38
C ASP A 20 6.22 -13.87 -3.59
N ASP A 21 5.03 -13.28 -3.43
CA ASP A 21 4.33 -12.51 -4.47
C ASP A 21 4.64 -11.00 -4.43
N TYR A 22 5.72 -10.57 -3.76
CA TYR A 22 5.97 -9.14 -3.51
C TYR A 22 5.87 -8.25 -4.75
N GLN A 23 6.49 -8.63 -5.87
CA GLN A 23 6.47 -7.83 -7.11
C GLN A 23 5.06 -7.66 -7.67
N LYS A 24 4.25 -8.73 -7.60
CA LYS A 24 2.84 -8.69 -8.01
C LYS A 24 2.03 -7.78 -7.08
N ASN A 25 2.30 -7.85 -5.78
CA ASN A 25 1.64 -7.02 -4.78
C ASN A 25 1.99 -5.54 -4.97
N VAL A 26 3.27 -5.21 -5.23
CA VAL A 26 3.71 -3.85 -5.56
C VAL A 26 2.91 -3.32 -6.76
N ARG A 27 2.82 -4.10 -7.84
CA ARG A 27 2.08 -3.68 -9.02
C ARG A 27 0.59 -3.43 -8.71
N ALA A 28 -0.05 -4.37 -8.02
CA ALA A 28 -1.46 -4.26 -7.65
C ALA A 28 -1.72 -3.04 -6.74
N THR A 29 -0.83 -2.76 -5.78
CA THR A 29 -0.93 -1.60 -4.91
C THR A 29 -0.78 -0.29 -5.70
N VAL A 30 0.20 -0.20 -6.60
CA VAL A 30 0.39 0.98 -7.46
C VAL A 30 -0.83 1.22 -8.33
N ASP A 31 -1.30 0.20 -9.05
CA ASP A 31 -2.46 0.31 -9.94
C ASP A 31 -3.71 0.74 -9.15
N TYR A 32 -3.90 0.22 -7.93
CA TYR A 32 -5.00 0.62 -7.07
C TYR A 32 -4.90 2.09 -6.62
N CYS A 33 -3.75 2.55 -6.13
CA CYS A 33 -3.59 3.95 -5.70
C CYS A 33 -3.76 4.94 -6.87
N LEU A 34 -3.33 4.56 -8.08
CA LEU A 34 -3.56 5.36 -9.29
C LEU A 34 -5.06 5.46 -9.65
N ALA A 35 -5.81 4.36 -9.52
CA ALA A 35 -7.24 4.33 -9.77
C ALA A 35 -8.07 5.01 -8.65
N HIS A 36 -7.54 5.06 -7.43
CA HIS A 36 -8.22 5.56 -6.24
C HIS A 36 -7.35 6.61 -5.52
N PRO A 37 -7.34 7.89 -5.98
CA PRO A 37 -6.41 8.92 -5.50
C PRO A 37 -6.58 9.32 -4.02
N ARG A 38 -7.63 8.84 -3.34
CA ARG A 38 -7.75 8.93 -1.88
C ARG A 38 -6.70 8.08 -1.17
N TRP A 39 -6.24 6.99 -1.79
CA TRP A 39 -5.23 6.09 -1.26
C TRP A 39 -3.82 6.49 -1.72
N GLN A 40 -2.90 6.54 -0.76
CA GLN A 40 -1.49 6.81 -1.00
C GLN A 40 -0.67 5.51 -0.86
N LEU A 41 0.32 5.33 -1.74
CA LEU A 41 1.26 4.22 -1.66
C LEU A 41 2.18 4.41 -0.44
N SER A 42 2.26 3.38 0.40
CA SER A 42 3.20 3.29 1.52
C SER A 42 4.14 2.10 1.33
N LEU A 43 5.43 2.31 1.49
CA LEU A 43 6.46 1.29 1.33
C LEU A 43 7.09 0.94 2.68
N GLN A 44 7.45 -0.34 2.84
CA GLN A 44 8.18 -0.83 4.01
C GLN A 44 9.68 -0.51 3.87
N THR A 45 10.02 0.77 4.01
CA THR A 45 11.38 1.30 3.75
C THR A 45 12.47 0.64 4.60
N HIS A 46 12.16 0.19 5.82
CA HIS A 46 13.11 -0.51 6.69
C HIS A 46 13.71 -1.78 6.04
N LYS A 47 12.92 -2.49 5.22
CA LYS A 47 13.39 -3.67 4.47
C LYS A 47 14.42 -3.33 3.40
N TYR A 48 14.29 -2.17 2.77
CA TYR A 48 15.26 -1.67 1.79
C TYR A 48 16.52 -1.12 2.46
N LEU A 49 16.40 -0.64 3.69
CA LEU A 49 17.50 -0.09 4.47
C LEU A 49 18.26 -1.14 5.28
N GLY A 50 17.77 -2.38 5.34
CA GLY A 50 18.37 -3.46 6.13
C GLY A 50 18.21 -3.27 7.64
N ILE A 51 17.09 -2.70 8.06
CA ILE A 51 16.75 -2.44 9.46
C ILE A 51 15.54 -3.32 9.82
N ASP A 52 15.73 -4.27 10.74
CA ASP A 52 14.68 -5.14 11.30
C ASP A 52 14.31 -4.73 12.74
#